data_AF-A0A3P7PCT8-F1
#
_entry.id   AF-A0A3P7PCT8-F1
#
_cell.length_a   1.000
_cell.length_b   1.000
_cell.length_c   1.000
_cell.angle_alpha   90.00
_cell.angle_beta   90.00
_cell.angle_gamma   90.00
#
_symmetry.space_group_name_H-M   'P 1'
#
loop_
_entity.id
_entity.type
_entity.pdbx_description
1 polymer ?
#
loop_
_entity_poly.entity_id
_entity_poly.type
_entity_poly.pdbx_seq_one_letter_code
_entity_poly.pdbx_strand_id
1 'polypeptide(L)'
;MKVTDTVPAFFYGLPNMQKSNVSLRAIVALEGIPTYNLAKRIYTKLKFLQGNSNTSVQSESQFLQDLPGRTILSDELIDSFNATFAFTSIPPNLAPEA
;
A
#
# COMPACT_ATOMS: atom_id res chain seq x y z
N MET A 1 -20.42 -32.98 7.36
CA MET A 1 -19.82 -31.63 7.44
C MET A 1 -20.67 -30.71 6.59
N LYS A 2 -21.49 -29.86 7.21
CA LYS A 2 -22.40 -28.95 6.49
C LYS A 2 -21.51 -27.86 5.87
N VAL A 3 -21.52 -27.72 4.55
CA VAL A 3 -20.84 -26.61 3.87
C VAL A 3 -21.63 -25.36 4.23
N THR A 4 -21.15 -24.64 5.25
CA THR A 4 -21.73 -23.36 5.66
C THR A 4 -21.51 -22.37 4.51
N ASP A 5 -22.57 -21.65 4.13
CA ASP A 5 -22.56 -20.60 3.12
C ASP A 5 -21.31 -19.73 3.28
N THR A 6 -20.35 -19.91 2.36
CA THR A 6 -19.13 -19.12 2.34
C THR A 6 -19.49 -17.80 1.67
N VAL A 7 -19.60 -16.72 2.46
CA VAL A 7 -19.82 -15.38 1.92
C VAL A 7 -18.65 -15.05 0.99
N PRO A 8 -18.90 -14.73 -0.30
CA PRO A 8 -17.85 -14.41 -1.26
C PRO A 8 -17.24 -13.03 -0.99
N ALA A 9 -16.04 -12.79 -1.51
CA ALA A 9 -15.36 -11.49 -1.43
C ALA A 9 -16.15 -10.43 -2.20
N PHE A 10 -16.34 -9.27 -1.58
CA PHE A 10 -16.97 -8.13 -2.23
C PHE A 10 -15.92 -7.38 -3.03
N PHE A 11 -16.19 -7.15 -4.31
CA PHE A 11 -15.38 -6.32 -5.19
C PHE A 11 -16.18 -5.08 -5.58
N TYR A 12 -15.69 -3.90 -5.25
CA TYR A 12 -16.35 -2.64 -5.58
C TYR A 12 -15.34 -1.57 -5.98
N GLY A 13 -15.80 -0.55 -6.71
CA GLY A 13 -14.98 0.60 -7.10
C GLY A 13 -15.27 1.81 -6.22
N LEU A 14 -14.23 2.42 -5.64
CA LEU A 14 -14.34 3.76 -5.05
C LEU A 14 -13.86 4.83 -6.03
N PRO A 15 -14.49 6.02 -6.09
CA PRO A 15 -13.95 7.13 -6.85
C PRO A 15 -12.56 7.52 -6.32
N ASN A 16 -11.53 7.58 -7.17
CA ASN A 16 -10.27 8.20 -6.74
C ASN A 16 -10.54 9.72 -6.58
N MET A 17 -10.41 10.24 -5.36
CA MET A 17 -10.95 11.53 -4.93
C MET A 17 -10.30 12.81 -5.51
N GLN A 18 -9.62 12.75 -6.67
CA GLN A 18 -8.71 13.82 -7.06
C GLN A 18 -8.98 14.56 -8.39
N LYS A 19 -9.88 14.12 -9.30
CA LYS A 19 -10.28 14.86 -10.53
C LYS A 19 -11.69 14.45 -11.03
N SER A 20 -12.30 15.24 -11.92
CA SER A 20 -13.67 15.05 -12.45
C SER A 20 -13.85 13.92 -13.49
N ASN A 21 -12.76 13.39 -14.07
CA ASN A 21 -12.77 12.33 -15.10
C ASN A 21 -12.03 11.06 -14.64
N VAL A 22 -12.37 10.52 -13.48
CA VAL A 22 -11.47 9.61 -12.76
C VAL A 22 -11.93 8.15 -12.75
N SER A 23 -11.00 7.26 -13.08
CA SER A 23 -11.13 5.80 -12.95
C SER A 23 -11.43 5.40 -11.50
N LEU A 24 -12.34 4.44 -11.33
CA LEU A 24 -12.60 3.81 -10.04
C LEU A 24 -11.34 3.08 -9.55
N ARG A 25 -11.07 3.16 -8.24
CA ARG A 25 -10.13 2.30 -7.53
C ARG A 25 -10.87 1.03 -7.15
N ALA A 26 -10.47 -0.08 -7.75
CA ALA A 26 -10.91 -1.41 -7.35
C ALA A 26 -10.50 -1.69 -5.89
N ILE A 27 -11.46 -2.13 -5.08
CA ILE A 27 -11.26 -2.55 -3.69
C ILE A 27 -11.87 -3.94 -3.51
N VAL A 28 -11.10 -4.84 -2.89
CA VAL A 28 -11.56 -6.15 -2.45
C VAL A 28 -11.80 -6.08 -0.94
N ALA A 29 -13.04 -6.25 -0.50
CA ALA A 29 -13.38 -6.43 0.90
C ALA A 29 -13.46 -7.92 1.24
N LEU A 30 -12.64 -8.32 2.23
CA LEU A 30 -12.50 -9.69 2.69
C LEU A 30 -13.22 -9.96 4.02
N GLU A 31 -14.00 -9.01 4.52
CA GLU A 31 -14.67 -9.14 5.82
C GLU A 31 -15.64 -10.33 5.86
N GLY A 32 -15.56 -11.13 6.93
CA GLY A 32 -16.43 -12.31 7.10
C GLY A 32 -16.00 -13.57 6.34
N ILE A 33 -14.88 -13.53 5.60
CA ILE A 33 -14.43 -14.65 4.77
C ILE A 33 -13.35 -15.46 5.48
N PRO A 34 -13.32 -16.81 5.34
CA PRO A 34 -12.29 -17.65 5.96
C PRO A 34 -10.85 -17.23 5.65
N THR A 35 -10.61 -16.62 4.48
CA THR A 35 -9.28 -16.17 4.03
C THR A 35 -8.81 -14.88 4.72
N TYR A 36 -9.69 -14.12 5.37
CA TYR A 36 -9.29 -12.89 6.07
C TYR A 36 -8.29 -13.15 7.20
N ASN A 37 -8.56 -14.16 8.03
CA ASN A 37 -7.68 -14.53 9.13
C ASN A 37 -6.34 -15.07 8.62
N LEU A 38 -6.35 -15.77 7.48
CA LEU A 38 -5.13 -16.22 6.80
C LEU A 38 -4.30 -15.04 6.29
N ALA A 39 -4.93 -14.10 5.57
CA ALA A 39 -4.28 -12.88 5.08
C ALA A 39 -3.68 -12.06 6.22
N LYS A 40 -4.41 -11.92 7.35
CA LYS A 40 -3.91 -11.24 8.55
C LYS A 40 -2.68 -11.94 9.13
N ARG A 41 -2.68 -13.28 9.19
CA ARG A 41 -1.54 -14.06 9.69
C ARG A 41 -0.32 -13.93 8.77
N ILE A 42 -0.51 -13.96 7.46
CA ILE A 42 0.55 -13.73 6.47
C ILE A 42 1.13 -12.33 6.64
N TYR A 43 0.28 -11.30 6.73
CA TYR A 43 0.71 -9.93 7.00
C TYR A 43 1.56 -9.82 8.27
N THR A 44 1.14 -10.44 9.39
CA THR A 44 1.93 -10.45 10.62
C THR A 44 3.32 -11.07 10.41
N LYS A 45 3.41 -12.15 9.62
CA LYS A 45 4.69 -12.81 9.32
C LYS A 45 5.57 -11.98 8.39
N LEU A 46 5.01 -11.22 7.47
CA LEU A 46 5.74 -10.38 6.52
C LEU A 46 5.97 -8.94 7.01
N LYS A 47 5.41 -8.55 8.16
CA LYS A 47 5.52 -7.18 8.68
C LYS A 47 6.97 -6.70 8.83
N PHE A 48 7.91 -7.60 9.10
CA PHE A 48 9.34 -7.25 9.21
C PHE A 48 9.95 -6.74 7.89
N LEU A 49 9.32 -6.99 6.74
CA LEU A 49 9.75 -6.46 5.45
C LEU A 49 9.40 -4.98 5.28
N GLN A 50 8.49 -4.44 6.10
CA GLN A 50 8.09 -3.02 6.06
C GLN A 50 9.04 -2.18 6.91
N GLY A 51 9.50 -1.04 6.37
CA GLY A 51 10.08 0.04 7.18
C GLY A 51 11.56 -0.05 7.54
N ASN A 52 12.32 -1.00 7.00
CA ASN A 52 13.76 -1.14 7.28
C ASN A 52 14.69 -0.45 6.26
N SER A 53 14.16 0.43 5.39
CA SER A 53 15.02 1.20 4.49
C SER A 53 15.42 2.52 5.14
N ASN A 54 16.68 2.90 4.96
CA ASN A 54 17.22 4.21 5.39
C ASN A 54 16.55 5.41 4.67
N THR A 55 15.70 5.13 3.67
CA THR A 55 14.98 6.12 2.87
C THR A 55 13.48 6.18 3.20
N SER A 56 13.01 5.37 4.15
CA SER A 56 11.62 5.38 4.61
C SER A 56 11.46 6.34 5.79
N VAL A 57 10.39 7.10 5.78
CA VAL A 57 10.00 7.95 6.91
C VAL A 57 8.75 7.36 7.54
N GLN A 58 8.76 7.16 8.87
CA GLN A 58 7.69 6.42 9.56
C GLN A 58 6.49 7.30 9.91
N SER A 59 6.67 8.62 9.96
CA SER A 59 5.60 9.56 10.28
C SER A 59 5.87 10.95 9.73
N GLU A 60 4.80 11.73 9.54
CA GLU A 60 4.88 13.15 9.17
C GLU A 60 5.67 13.95 10.21
N SER A 61 5.46 13.68 11.50
CA SER A 61 6.19 14.36 12.57
C SER A 61 7.69 14.09 12.53
N GLN A 62 8.10 12.84 12.25
CA GLN A 62 9.50 12.50 12.06
C GLN A 62 10.07 13.21 10.84
N PHE A 63 9.34 13.21 9.71
CA PHE A 63 9.75 13.95 8.52
C PHE A 63 10.05 15.42 8.85
N LEU A 64 9.13 16.09 9.55
CA LEU A 64 9.28 17.49 9.93
C LEU A 64 10.46 17.73 10.90
N GLN A 65 10.79 16.76 11.76
CA GLN A 65 11.95 16.84 12.65
C GLN A 65 13.28 16.64 11.90
N ASP A 66 13.26 15.92 10.77
CA ASP A 66 14.45 15.60 9.97
C ASP A 66 14.79 16.67 8.92
N LEU A 67 13.84 17.59 8.64
CA LEU A 67 14.02 18.70 7.68
C LEU A 67 15.01 19.79 8.13
N PRO A 68 15.02 20.26 9.39
CA PRO A 68 15.94 21.31 9.83
C PRO A 68 17.41 20.90 9.64
N GLY A 69 18.23 21.80 9.08
CA GLY A 69 19.64 21.55 8.82
C GLY A 69 19.93 20.80 7.50
N ARG A 70 18.90 20.39 6.75
CA ARG A 70 19.06 19.96 5.35
C ARG A 70 19.16 21.21 4.47
N THR A 71 20.32 21.42 3.86
CA THR A 71 20.55 22.50 2.90
C THR A 71 20.65 21.91 1.51
N ILE A 72 19.94 22.50 0.57
CA ILE A 72 20.04 22.18 -0.86
C ILE A 72 21.22 22.98 -1.40
N LEU A 73 22.19 22.30 -2.01
CA LEU A 73 23.33 22.97 -2.64
C LEU A 73 22.90 23.69 -3.93
N SER A 74 23.72 24.62 -4.42
CA SER A 74 23.39 25.44 -5.59
C SER A 74 23.25 24.61 -6.89
N ASP A 75 23.74 23.38 -6.89
CA ASP A 75 23.68 22.40 -7.98
C ASP A 75 22.66 21.27 -7.73
N GLU A 76 21.93 21.32 -6.61
CA GLU A 76 20.90 20.33 -6.27
C GLU A 76 19.49 20.84 -6.59
N LEU A 77 18.59 19.92 -6.95
CA LEU A 77 17.19 20.20 -7.23
C LEU A 77 16.30 19.29 -6.40
N ILE A 78 15.24 19.88 -5.82
CA ILE A 78 14.16 19.11 -5.20
C ILE A 78 13.04 18.94 -6.20
N ASP A 79 12.63 17.69 -6.40
CA ASP A 79 11.45 17.31 -7.14
C ASP A 79 10.58 16.35 -6.32
N SER A 80 9.29 16.29 -6.63
CA SER A 80 8.32 15.43 -5.94
C SER A 80 7.66 14.50 -6.94
N PHE A 81 7.66 13.21 -6.63
CA PHE A 81 7.07 12.18 -7.49
C PHE A 81 5.95 11.45 -6.76
N ASN A 82 4.94 11.02 -7.52
CA ASN A 82 3.87 10.17 -7.00
C ASN A 82 3.83 8.85 -7.78
N ALA A 83 3.80 7.73 -7.06
CA ALA A 83 3.64 6.42 -7.67
C ALA A 83 2.18 6.24 -8.11
N THR A 84 1.96 6.01 -9.41
CA THR A 84 0.63 5.68 -9.93
C THR A 84 0.45 4.16 -9.92
N PHE A 85 -0.71 3.68 -9.46
CA PHE A 85 -1.07 2.25 -9.51
C PHE A 85 -0.09 1.28 -8.79
N ALA A 86 0.51 1.71 -7.67
CA ALA A 86 1.55 0.95 -6.97
C ALA A 86 1.22 -0.53 -6.66
N PHE A 87 -0.05 -0.88 -6.47
CA PHE A 87 -0.47 -2.26 -6.22
C PHE A 87 -0.56 -3.13 -7.49
N THR A 88 -0.93 -2.54 -8.62
CA THR A 88 -1.16 -3.28 -9.88
C THR A 88 0.03 -3.21 -10.83
N SER A 89 1.01 -2.35 -10.55
CA SER A 89 2.20 -2.15 -11.38
C SER A 89 3.36 -3.09 -11.02
N ILE A 90 3.18 -4.01 -10.08
CA ILE A 90 4.20 -5.00 -9.68
C ILE A 90 4.16 -6.18 -10.67
N PRO A 91 5.22 -6.43 -11.45
CA PRO A 91 5.26 -7.56 -12.36
C PRO A 91 5.18 -8.89 -11.60
N PRO A 92 4.34 -9.86 -12.02
CA PRO A 92 4.18 -11.12 -11.31
C PRO A 92 5.50 -11.91 -11.15
N ASN A 93 6.41 -11.80 -12.12
CA ASN A 93 7.72 -12.45 -12.09
C ASN A 93 8.70 -11.82 -11.10
N LEU A 94 8.41 -10.62 -10.59
CA LEU A 94 9.22 -9.94 -9.57
C LEU A 94 8.63 -10.08 -8.16
N ALA A 95 7.40 -10.56 -8.05
CA ALA A 95 6.79 -10.90 -6.77
C ALA A 95 7.21 -12.33 -6.41
N PRO A 96 8.02 -12.55 -5.35
CA PRO A 96 8.30 -13.91 -4.89
C PRO A 96 6.99 -14.58 -4.45
N GLU A 97 6.80 -15.85 -4.81
CA GLU A 97 5.67 -16.64 -4.30
C GLU A 97 5.73 -16.68 -2.76
N ALA A 98 4.57 -16.54 -2.12
CA ALA A 98 4.42 -16.45 -0.67
C ALA A 98 4.28 -17.82 -0.01
#